data_AF-A0A958ZLT8-F1
#
_entry.id   AF-A0A958ZLT8-F1
#
_cell.length_a   1.000
_cell.length_b   1.000
_cell.length_c   1.000
_cell.angle_alpha   90.00
_cell.angle_beta   90.00
_cell.angle_gamma   90.00
#
_symmetry.space_group_name_H-M   'P 1'
#
loop_
_entity.id
_entity.type
_entity.pdbx_description
1 polymer ?
#
loop_
_entity_poly.entity_id
_entity_poly.type
_entity_poly.pdbx_seq_one_letter_code
_entity_poly.pdbx_strand_id
1 'polypeptide(L)'
;RMDEALTNLNVAVEKDPSNHMFYFARGTILDNKGNMEAAVADYKKSIELKPDFFDANYNLGAAYYNQGAAQLNAANDIPPSKVKEYDAARATALESLKLSLPYLGKAHAINPIDEATITSLKTVYTLMGDAENAGVYKKKLEALPK
;
A
#
# COMPACT_ATOMS: atom_id res chain seq x y z
N ARG A 1 -16.96 -3.41 -19.29
CA ARG A 1 -17.30 -3.94 -17.93
C ARG A 1 -16.64 -3.15 -16.79
N MET A 2 -15.30 -2.97 -16.72
CA MET A 2 -14.68 -2.14 -15.66
C MET A 2 -15.05 -0.65 -15.76
N ASP A 3 -15.17 -0.10 -16.97
CA ASP A 3 -15.57 1.30 -17.17
C ASP A 3 -17.03 1.55 -16.75
N GLU A 4 -17.94 0.63 -17.06
CA GLU A 4 -19.33 0.69 -16.59
C GLU A 4 -19.42 0.61 -15.06
N ALA A 5 -18.62 -0.26 -14.43
CA ALA A 5 -18.56 -0.34 -12.97
C ALA A 5 -18.05 0.97 -12.35
N LEU A 6 -17.06 1.60 -12.96
CA LEU A 6 -16.54 2.90 -12.51
C LEU A 6 -17.60 4.01 -12.63
N THR A 7 -18.34 4.06 -13.74
CA THR A 7 -19.46 5.00 -13.92
C THR A 7 -20.53 4.80 -12.85
N ASN A 8 -20.92 3.54 -12.58
CA ASN A 8 -21.91 3.24 -11.55
C ASN A 8 -21.41 3.60 -10.14
N LEU A 9 -20.13 3.38 -9.84
CA LEU A 9 -19.52 3.74 -8.56
C LEU A 9 -19.41 5.26 -8.36
N ASN A 10 -19.17 6.03 -9.43
CA ASN A 10 -19.22 7.49 -9.35
C ASN A 10 -20.61 7.98 -8.92
N VAL A 11 -21.67 7.45 -9.53
CA VAL A 11 -23.04 7.76 -9.13
C VAL A 11 -23.34 7.28 -7.71
N ALA A 12 -22.83 6.12 -7.31
CA ALA A 12 -23.04 5.58 -5.96
C ALA A 12 -22.39 6.46 -4.88
N VAL A 13 -21.15 6.91 -5.11
CA VAL A 13 -20.43 7.84 -4.23
C VAL A 13 -21.14 9.19 -4.10
N GLU A 14 -21.72 9.71 -5.19
CA GLU A 14 -22.51 10.94 -5.15
C GLU A 14 -23.81 10.80 -4.34
N LYS A 15 -24.50 9.66 -4.49
CA LYS A 15 -25.77 9.40 -3.82
C LYS A 15 -25.61 9.08 -2.34
N ASP A 16 -24.53 8.40 -1.96
CA ASP A 16 -24.22 8.04 -0.59
C ASP A 16 -22.72 8.19 -0.33
N PRO A 17 -22.26 9.42 -0.03
CA PRO A 17 -20.84 9.71 0.23
C PRO A 17 -20.37 9.20 1.60
N SER A 18 -21.25 8.58 2.39
CA SER A 18 -20.91 8.03 3.70
C SER A 18 -20.55 6.54 3.64
N ASN A 19 -20.86 5.88 2.52
CA ASN A 19 -20.60 4.47 2.36
C ASN A 19 -19.16 4.20 1.92
N HIS A 20 -18.33 3.81 2.90
CA HIS A 20 -16.92 3.52 2.70
C HIS A 20 -16.64 2.44 1.63
N MET A 21 -17.58 1.52 1.39
CA MET A 21 -17.41 0.43 0.42
C MET A 21 -17.38 0.93 -1.03
N PHE A 22 -18.11 2.02 -1.34
CA PHE A 22 -18.09 2.57 -2.70
C PHE A 22 -16.74 3.18 -3.05
N TYR A 23 -16.14 3.91 -2.11
CA TYR A 23 -14.78 4.41 -2.27
C TYR A 23 -13.78 3.26 -2.38
N PHE A 24 -13.86 2.26 -1.50
CA PHE A 24 -12.97 1.10 -1.59
C PHE A 24 -13.06 0.37 -2.95
N ALA A 25 -14.28 0.03 -3.38
CA ALA A 25 -14.49 -0.67 -4.65
C ALA A 25 -14.01 0.15 -5.85
N ARG A 26 -14.23 1.47 -5.83
CA ARG A 26 -13.75 2.38 -6.88
C ARG A 26 -12.22 2.46 -6.87
N GLY A 27 -11.62 2.59 -5.70
CA GLY A 27 -10.17 2.56 -5.52
C GLY A 27 -9.54 1.29 -6.08
N THR A 28 -10.12 0.12 -5.82
CA THR A 28 -9.64 -1.16 -6.37
C THR A 28 -9.73 -1.23 -7.88
N ILE A 29 -10.79 -0.70 -8.49
CA ILE A 29 -10.89 -0.64 -9.96
C ILE A 29 -9.85 0.33 -10.54
N LEU A 30 -9.64 1.48 -9.91
CA LEU A 30 -8.65 2.48 -10.36
C LEU A 30 -7.23 1.93 -10.26
N ASP A 31 -6.91 1.23 -9.17
CA ASP A 31 -5.62 0.58 -8.94
C ASP A 31 -5.34 -0.48 -10.01
N ASN A 32 -6.32 -1.35 -10.30
CA ASN A 32 -6.24 -2.34 -11.38
C ASN A 32 -6.05 -1.73 -12.77
N LYS A 33 -6.44 -0.46 -12.96
CA LYS A 33 -6.23 0.29 -14.21
C LYS A 33 -4.91 1.08 -14.22
N GLY A 34 -4.10 0.96 -13.17
CA GLY A 34 -2.85 1.71 -13.01
C GLY A 34 -3.02 3.17 -12.61
N ASN A 35 -4.25 3.61 -12.28
CA ASN A 35 -4.50 4.96 -11.78
C ASN A 35 -4.31 4.99 -10.26
N MET A 36 -3.06 4.87 -9.85
CA MET A 36 -2.67 4.76 -8.45
C MET A 36 -3.07 6.01 -7.63
N GLU A 37 -2.92 7.20 -8.20
CA GLU A 37 -3.21 8.46 -7.50
C GLU A 37 -4.69 8.55 -7.10
N ALA A 38 -5.58 8.21 -8.03
CA ALA A 38 -7.02 8.18 -7.76
C ALA A 38 -7.39 7.03 -6.80
N ALA A 39 -6.75 5.87 -6.93
CA ALA A 39 -6.95 4.75 -6.01
C ALA A 39 -6.58 5.10 -4.56
N VAL A 40 -5.43 5.76 -4.36
CA VAL A 40 -4.97 6.23 -3.05
C VAL A 40 -5.96 7.20 -2.42
N ALA A 41 -6.52 8.14 -3.21
CA ALA A 41 -7.51 9.08 -2.72
C ALA A 41 -8.78 8.34 -2.22
N ASP A 42 -9.24 7.36 -2.97
CA ASP A 42 -10.42 6.56 -2.64
C ASP A 42 -10.19 5.64 -1.44
N TYR A 43 -9.05 4.96 -1.34
CA TYR A 43 -8.72 4.17 -0.17
C TYR A 43 -8.63 5.03 1.09
N LYS A 44 -8.01 6.22 1.01
CA LYS A 44 -7.99 7.18 2.12
C LYS A 44 -9.39 7.60 2.54
N LYS A 45 -10.29 7.88 1.59
CA LYS A 45 -11.67 8.25 1.92
C LYS A 45 -12.43 7.09 2.57
N SER A 46 -12.21 5.85 2.11
CA SER A 46 -12.77 4.65 2.74
C SER A 46 -12.29 4.51 4.19
N ILE A 47 -10.98 4.72 4.45
CA ILE A 47 -10.39 4.67 5.80
C ILE A 47 -10.91 5.81 6.69
N GLU A 48 -11.09 7.02 6.15
CA GLU A 48 -11.68 8.15 6.89
C GLU A 48 -13.09 7.80 7.41
N LEU A 49 -13.90 7.15 6.56
CA LEU A 49 -15.26 6.73 6.91
C LEU A 49 -15.29 5.47 7.80
N LYS A 50 -14.33 4.55 7.62
CA LYS A 50 -14.18 3.33 8.42
C LYS A 50 -12.71 3.02 8.70
N PRO A 51 -12.15 3.55 9.81
CA PRO A 51 -10.72 3.41 10.12
C PRO A 51 -10.24 1.97 10.32
N ASP A 52 -11.13 1.08 10.78
CA ASP A 52 -10.82 -0.33 11.04
C ASP A 52 -11.15 -1.24 9.84
N PHE A 53 -11.33 -0.69 8.64
CA PHE A 53 -11.57 -1.50 7.46
C PHE A 53 -10.25 -2.10 6.96
N PHE A 54 -10.11 -3.42 7.14
CA PHE A 54 -8.90 -4.16 6.78
C PHE A 54 -8.48 -3.95 5.33
N ASP A 55 -9.38 -4.19 4.36
CA ASP A 55 -9.02 -4.21 2.95
C ASP A 55 -8.54 -2.84 2.44
N ALA A 56 -9.15 -1.74 2.91
CA ALA A 56 -8.71 -0.40 2.53
C ALA A 56 -7.34 -0.05 3.14
N ASN A 57 -7.08 -0.43 4.39
CA ASN A 57 -5.76 -0.25 5.01
C ASN A 57 -4.69 -1.10 4.31
N TYR A 58 -4.99 -2.38 4.05
CA TYR A 58 -4.08 -3.27 3.34
C TYR A 58 -3.77 -2.75 1.93
N ASN A 59 -4.79 -2.41 1.14
CA ASN A 59 -4.60 -1.94 -0.22
C ASN A 59 -3.88 -0.58 -0.30
N LEU A 60 -4.17 0.36 0.61
CA LEU A 60 -3.43 1.63 0.66
C LEU A 60 -1.96 1.41 1.05
N GLY A 61 -1.71 0.53 2.02
CA GLY A 61 -0.36 0.12 2.39
C GLY A 61 0.38 -0.53 1.22
N ALA A 62 -0.26 -1.47 0.54
CA ALA A 62 0.26 -2.16 -0.63
C ALA A 62 0.55 -1.19 -1.79
N ALA A 63 -0.33 -0.21 -2.03
CA ALA A 63 -0.13 0.81 -3.07
C ALA A 63 1.15 1.61 -2.81
N TYR A 64 1.34 2.13 -1.60
CA TYR A 64 2.57 2.84 -1.23
C TYR A 64 3.82 1.96 -1.27
N TYR A 65 3.70 0.71 -0.82
CA TYR A 65 4.77 -0.28 -0.92
C TYR A 65 5.18 -0.50 -2.39
N ASN A 66 4.22 -0.75 -3.29
CA ASN A 66 4.46 -0.98 -4.71
C ASN A 66 5.12 0.23 -5.38
N GLN A 67 4.68 1.44 -5.04
CA GLN A 67 5.31 2.68 -5.51
C GLN A 67 6.76 2.79 -5.03
N GLY A 68 7.02 2.55 -3.75
CA GLY A 68 8.39 2.58 -3.21
C GLY A 68 9.29 1.51 -3.82
N ALA A 69 8.77 0.29 -4.02
CA ALA A 69 9.50 -0.79 -4.68
C ALA A 69 9.81 -0.46 -6.16
N ALA A 70 8.86 0.09 -6.90
CA ALA A 70 9.07 0.53 -8.28
C ALA A 70 10.10 1.67 -8.36
N GLN A 71 10.04 2.63 -7.44
CA GLN A 71 11.03 3.71 -7.34
C GLN A 71 12.42 3.20 -6.99
N LEU A 72 12.55 2.18 -6.12
CA LEU A 72 13.83 1.54 -5.84
C LEU A 72 14.39 0.82 -7.08
N ASN A 73 13.55 0.12 -7.82
CA ASN A 73 13.97 -0.53 -9.06
C ASN A 73 14.48 0.50 -10.08
N ALA A 74 13.73 1.59 -10.29
CA ALA A 74 14.17 2.68 -11.16
C ALA A 74 15.45 3.36 -10.66
N ALA A 75 15.64 3.48 -9.33
CA ALA A 75 16.89 4.00 -8.77
C ALA A 75 18.08 3.08 -9.08
N ASN A 76 17.89 1.76 -9.09
CA ASN A 76 18.95 0.79 -9.40
C ASN A 76 19.41 0.82 -10.86
N ASP A 77 18.60 1.39 -11.77
CA ASP A 77 18.98 1.59 -13.17
C ASP A 77 19.88 2.83 -13.37
N ILE A 78 20.08 3.65 -12.34
CA ILE A 78 20.95 4.84 -12.39
C ILE A 78 22.43 4.39 -12.42
N PRO A 79 23.24 4.90 -13.36
CA PRO A 79 24.66 4.56 -13.44
C PRO A 79 25.41 4.77 -12.12
N PRO A 80 26.32 3.87 -11.70
CA PRO A 80 27.07 4.01 -10.45
C PRO A 80 27.92 5.30 -10.35
N SER A 81 28.24 5.92 -11.49
CA SER A 81 28.93 7.22 -11.54
C SER A 81 28.05 8.40 -11.09
N LYS A 82 26.72 8.23 -11.05
CA LYS A 82 25.73 9.28 -10.73
C LYS A 82 25.22 9.14 -9.29
N VAL A 83 26.15 9.06 -8.34
CA VAL A 83 25.87 8.82 -6.91
C VAL A 83 24.77 9.74 -6.34
N LYS A 84 24.83 11.04 -6.64
CA LYS A 84 23.82 12.01 -6.15
C LYS A 84 22.41 11.74 -6.68
N GLU A 85 22.29 11.31 -7.93
CA GLU A 85 21.00 10.99 -8.54
C GLU A 85 20.44 9.70 -7.94
N TYR A 86 21.30 8.69 -7.75
CA TYR A 86 20.95 7.45 -7.06
C TYR A 86 20.46 7.72 -5.64
N ASP A 87 21.22 8.47 -4.84
CA ASP A 87 20.88 8.76 -3.44
C ASP A 87 19.53 9.48 -3.34
N ALA A 88 19.26 10.45 -4.21
CA ALA A 88 17.99 11.19 -4.24
C ALA A 88 16.80 10.30 -4.66
N ALA A 89 16.97 9.46 -5.68
CA ALA A 89 15.95 8.52 -6.12
C ALA A 89 15.65 7.48 -5.03
N ARG A 90 16.71 6.96 -4.40
CA ARG A 90 16.61 6.00 -3.30
C ARG A 90 15.91 6.61 -2.08
N ALA A 91 16.22 7.86 -1.72
CA ALA A 91 15.54 8.57 -0.64
C ALA A 91 14.04 8.74 -0.92
N THR A 92 13.67 9.10 -2.15
CA THR A 92 12.26 9.20 -2.58
C THR A 92 11.54 7.87 -2.44
N ALA A 93 12.21 6.78 -2.84
CA ALA A 93 11.66 5.43 -2.71
C ALA A 93 11.42 5.03 -1.25
N LEU A 94 12.35 5.38 -0.35
CA LEU A 94 12.20 5.13 1.08
C LEU A 94 11.02 5.89 1.71
N GLU A 95 10.75 7.13 1.27
CA GLU A 95 9.60 7.88 1.76
C GLU A 95 8.28 7.21 1.38
N SER A 96 8.16 6.71 0.14
CA SER A 96 6.99 5.92 -0.28
C SER A 96 6.84 4.63 0.53
N LEU A 97 7.94 3.90 0.77
CA LEU A 97 7.91 2.72 1.64
C LEU A 97 7.47 3.07 3.06
N LYS A 98 7.95 4.17 3.62
CA LYS A 98 7.56 4.64 4.95
C LYS A 98 6.08 5.00 5.03
N LEU A 99 5.50 5.56 3.96
CA LEU A 99 4.05 5.82 3.89
C LEU A 99 3.21 4.54 3.95
N SER A 100 3.75 3.37 3.57
CA SER A 100 3.02 2.10 3.67
C SER A 100 2.86 1.60 5.12
N LEU A 101 3.83 1.88 5.98
CA LEU A 101 3.93 1.33 7.33
C LEU A 101 2.71 1.58 8.23
N PRO A 102 2.15 2.81 8.34
CA PRO A 102 0.98 3.02 9.20
C PRO A 102 -0.23 2.20 8.75
N TYR A 103 -0.44 2.04 7.44
CA TYR A 103 -1.60 1.33 6.91
C TYR A 103 -1.42 -0.19 6.95
N LEU A 104 -0.24 -0.70 6.59
CA LEU A 104 0.08 -2.12 6.76
C LEU A 104 0.09 -2.51 8.26
N GLY A 105 0.61 -1.64 9.13
CA GLY A 105 0.56 -1.83 10.57
C GLY A 105 -0.87 -1.86 11.11
N LYS A 106 -1.74 -0.98 10.62
CA LYS A 106 -3.17 -1.01 10.96
C LYS A 106 -3.86 -2.27 10.46
N ALA A 107 -3.61 -2.69 9.21
CA ALA A 107 -4.11 -3.95 8.66
C ALA A 107 -3.65 -5.15 9.51
N HIS A 108 -2.38 -5.20 9.91
CA HIS A 108 -1.84 -6.25 10.78
C HIS A 108 -2.50 -6.23 12.17
N ALA A 109 -2.76 -5.05 12.73
CA ALA A 109 -3.47 -4.94 14.01
C ALA A 109 -4.90 -5.48 13.93
N ILE A 110 -5.58 -5.31 12.77
CA ILE A 110 -6.94 -5.81 12.54
C ILE A 110 -6.93 -7.32 12.29
N ASN A 111 -6.01 -7.82 11.47
CA ASN A 111 -5.85 -9.24 11.18
C ASN A 111 -4.37 -9.68 11.38
N PRO A 112 -4.00 -10.08 12.61
CA PRO A 112 -2.60 -10.39 12.94
C PRO A 112 -2.04 -11.66 12.31
N ILE A 113 -2.90 -12.52 11.77
CA ILE A 113 -2.51 -13.78 11.12
C ILE A 113 -2.51 -13.67 9.59
N ASP A 114 -2.82 -12.50 9.04
CA ASP A 114 -2.80 -12.29 7.59
C ASP A 114 -1.36 -12.39 7.05
N GLU A 115 -1.09 -13.48 6.34
CA GLU A 115 0.23 -13.80 5.81
C GLU A 115 0.74 -12.73 4.84
N ALA A 116 -0.16 -12.19 4.01
CA ALA A 116 0.19 -11.18 3.01
C ALA A 116 0.66 -9.88 3.67
N THR A 117 -0.05 -9.42 4.71
CA THR A 117 0.31 -8.22 5.47
C THR A 117 1.64 -8.40 6.20
N ILE A 118 1.86 -9.54 6.85
CA ILE A 118 3.12 -9.85 7.53
C ILE A 118 4.29 -9.88 6.53
N THR A 119 4.07 -10.49 5.37
CA THR A 119 5.07 -10.58 4.30
C THR A 119 5.42 -9.21 3.73
N SER A 120 4.41 -8.36 3.51
CA SER A 120 4.60 -6.97 3.06
C SER A 120 5.39 -6.17 4.10
N LEU A 121 5.04 -6.23 5.39
CA LEU A 121 5.77 -5.54 6.45
C LEU A 121 7.23 -6.00 6.53
N LYS A 122 7.49 -7.32 6.53
CA LYS A 122 8.85 -7.88 6.50
C LYS A 122 9.65 -7.31 5.33
N THR A 123 9.05 -7.27 4.15
CA THR A 123 9.71 -6.81 2.91
C THR A 123 9.99 -5.31 2.95
N VAL A 124 9.03 -4.50 3.38
CA VAL A 124 9.20 -3.05 3.55
C VAL A 124 10.37 -2.76 4.49
N TYR A 125 10.42 -3.37 5.67
CA TYR A 125 11.54 -3.17 6.60
C TYR A 125 12.88 -3.63 6.00
N THR A 126 12.89 -4.74 5.27
CA THR A 126 14.10 -5.22 4.57
C THR A 126 14.61 -4.19 3.55
N LEU A 127 13.72 -3.64 2.71
CA LEU A 127 14.07 -2.62 1.71
C LEU A 127 14.55 -1.31 2.35
N MET A 128 14.01 -0.97 3.52
CA MET A 128 14.46 0.18 4.31
C MET A 128 15.79 -0.04 5.03
N GLY A 129 16.31 -1.27 5.06
CA GLY A 129 17.53 -1.63 5.80
C GLY A 129 17.31 -1.82 7.31
N ASP A 130 16.05 -1.92 7.75
CA ASP A 130 15.68 -2.14 9.15
C ASP A 130 15.64 -3.65 9.44
N ALA A 131 16.83 -4.20 9.71
CA ALA A 131 17.01 -5.63 9.97
C ALA A 131 16.31 -6.10 11.26
N GLU A 132 16.15 -5.21 12.25
CA GLU A 132 15.48 -5.53 13.50
C GLU A 132 13.99 -5.82 13.26
N ASN A 133 13.27 -4.87 12.66
CA ASN A 133 11.85 -5.05 12.39
C ASN A 133 11.61 -6.12 11.32
N ALA A 134 12.47 -6.23 10.31
CA ALA A 134 12.39 -7.34 9.35
C ALA A 134 12.49 -8.70 10.08
N GLY A 135 13.37 -8.82 11.07
CA GLY A 135 13.50 -10.00 11.92
C GLY A 135 12.26 -10.29 12.76
N VAL A 136 11.59 -9.26 13.29
CA VAL A 136 10.31 -9.39 14.02
C VAL A 136 9.23 -10.00 13.11
N TYR A 137 9.02 -9.44 11.91
CA TYR A 137 7.99 -9.93 11.00
C TYR A 137 8.34 -11.28 10.37
N LYS A 138 9.63 -11.60 10.20
CA LYS A 138 10.07 -12.95 9.84
C LYS A 138 9.62 -13.99 10.88
N LYS A 139 9.86 -13.74 12.17
CA LYS A 139 9.43 -14.65 13.25
C LYS A 139 7.91 -14.78 13.33
N LYS A 140 7.17 -13.69 13.11
CA LYS A 140 5.69 -13.71 13.04
C LYS A 140 5.21 -14.64 11.92
N LEU A 141 5.83 -14.55 10.74
CA LEU A 141 5.50 -15.40 9.59
C LEU A 141 5.76 -16.88 9.87
N GLU A 142 6.90 -17.20 10.50
CA GLU A 142 7.27 -18.57 10.89
C GLU A 142 6.34 -19.16 11.96
N ALA A 143 5.70 -18.30 12.76
CA ALA A 143 4.79 -18.67 13.84
C ALA A 143 3.31 -18.78 13.40
N LEU A 144 3.00 -18.60 12.11
CA LEU A 144 1.63 -18.73 11.62
C LEU A 144 1.11 -20.18 11.81
N PRO A 145 -0.20 -20.35 12.10
CA PRO A 145 -0.82 -21.67 12.12
C PRO A 145 -0.68 -22.35 10.76
N LYS A 146 -0.36 -23.65 10.76
CA LYS A 146 -0.32 -24.50 9.56
C LYS A 146 -1.68 -25.08 9.23
#